data_AF-A0A7K4R8B8-F1
#
_entry.id   AF-A0A7K4R8B8-F1
#
_cell.length_a   1.000
_cell.length_b   1.000
_cell.length_c   1.000
_cell.angle_alpha   90.00
_cell.angle_beta   90.00
_cell.angle_gamma   90.00
#
_symmetry.space_group_name_H-M   'P 1'
#
loop_
_entity.id
_entity.type
_entity.pdbx_description
1 polymer ?
#
loop_
_entity_poly.entity_id
_entity_poly.type
_entity_poly.pdbx_seq_one_letter_code
_entity_poly.pdbx_strand_id
1 'polypeptide(L)'
;QNIGYRLGHRRALFEKRKRLSDYALIFGMFGIVVMVIETELSWGLYSKDSMFSLALKCLISLSTVILLGLIIAYHTREVQLFVIDNGADDWRIAMTYERILYISLEMLVCAIHPIPGEYKFFWTARLAFSYTPSRAEADVDIILSIPMFLRLYLIARVMLLHSKLFTDASSRSIGALNKINFNTRFVMKTLMTICPGTVLLVFSISLWIIAAWTVRVCERYHDQQDVTSNFLGAMWLISITFLSIGYGDMVPHTYCGKGVCLLTGIMGAGCTALVVAVVARKLELTKAEKHVHNFMMDTQLTKRIKNAAANVLRETWLIYKHTKLLKKIDHAKVRKHQRKFLQAIHQLRSVKMEQRKLSDQANTLVDLSKASPLWLSQTTRMQNVMYDLITELNDRSEDLEKQISGLESKLEQLSASFNSLPLLMADMLRQQQQRLLTAVLEARGVGVPVGTPQTPLSESPIGVSSTSFPTPYTSSSSC
;
A
#
# COMPACT_ATOMS: atom_id res chain seq x y z
N GLN A 1 7.29 31.93 28.85
CA GLN A 1 8.54 31.37 28.29
C GLN A 1 8.32 30.97 26.84
N ASN A 2 9.23 31.34 25.93
CA ASN A 2 9.08 31.19 24.47
C ASN A 2 8.78 29.74 24.06
N ILE A 3 7.65 29.51 23.38
CA ILE A 3 7.22 28.20 22.86
C ILE A 3 8.30 27.57 21.97
N GLY A 4 9.03 28.39 21.20
CA GLY A 4 10.17 27.96 20.38
C GLY A 4 11.32 27.35 21.19
N TYR A 5 11.63 27.87 22.38
CA TYR A 5 12.67 27.31 23.25
C TYR A 5 12.30 25.93 23.78
N ARG A 6 11.03 25.75 24.21
CA ARG A 6 10.50 24.44 24.63
C ARG A 6 10.54 23.40 23.51
N LEU A 7 10.16 23.80 22.29
CA LEU A 7 10.19 22.93 21.11
C LEU A 7 11.63 22.53 20.72
N GLY A 8 12.57 23.48 20.75
CA GLY A 8 13.99 23.20 20.51
C GLY A 8 14.59 22.27 21.55
N HIS A 9 14.31 22.51 22.83
CA HIS A 9 14.76 21.66 23.93
C HIS A 9 14.19 20.23 23.84
N ARG A 10 12.89 20.10 23.51
CA ARG A 10 12.23 18.81 23.26
C ARG A 10 12.90 18.03 22.12
N ARG A 11 13.21 18.69 21.00
CA ARG A 11 13.91 18.06 19.87
C ARG A 11 15.29 17.56 20.27
N ALA A 12 16.07 18.36 21.01
CA ALA A 12 17.39 17.98 21.49
C ALA A 12 17.34 16.79 22.46
N LEU A 13 16.35 16.74 23.36
CA LEU A 13 16.15 15.59 24.26
C LEU A 13 15.77 14.32 23.50
N PHE A 14 14.89 14.42 22.51
CA PHE A 14 14.52 13.30 21.66
C PHE A 14 15.73 12.73 20.90
N GLU A 15 16.59 13.59 20.36
CA GLU A 15 17.82 13.18 19.68
C GLU A 15 18.85 12.55 20.62
N LYS A 16 18.97 13.06 21.85
CA LYS A 16 19.79 12.42 22.90
C LYS A 16 19.24 11.04 23.28
N ARG A 17 17.92 10.90 23.44
CA ARG A 17 17.25 9.61 23.69
C ARG A 17 17.54 8.60 22.58
N LYS A 18 17.53 9.05 21.33
CA LYS A 18 17.86 8.24 20.16
C LYS A 18 19.29 7.70 20.23
N ARG A 19 20.27 8.58 20.46
CA ARG A 19 21.68 8.19 20.64
C ARG A 19 21.89 7.21 21.80
N LEU A 20 21.23 7.44 22.94
CA LEU A 20 21.30 6.51 24.08
C LEU A 20 20.77 5.11 23.72
N SER A 21 19.69 5.03 22.95
CA SER A 21 19.17 3.75 22.47
C SER A 21 20.14 3.05 21.52
N ASP A 22 20.84 3.80 20.66
CA ASP A 22 21.84 3.24 19.74
C ASP A 22 23.05 2.67 20.50
N TYR A 23 23.55 3.40 21.49
CA TYR A 23 24.63 2.90 22.36
C TYR A 23 24.19 1.68 23.16
N ALA A 24 22.96 1.68 23.71
CA ALA A 24 22.42 0.52 24.40
C ALA A 24 22.36 -0.71 23.49
N LEU A 25 21.95 -0.54 22.23
CA LEU A 25 21.98 -1.63 21.26
C LEU A 25 23.41 -2.13 21.00
N ILE A 26 24.37 -1.22 20.79
CA ILE A 26 25.78 -1.60 20.54
C ILE A 26 26.33 -2.44 21.69
N PHE A 27 26.20 -1.98 22.94
CA PHE A 27 26.68 -2.73 24.11
C PHE A 27 25.88 -4.02 24.35
N GLY A 28 24.57 -4.01 24.08
CA GLY A 28 23.73 -5.20 24.15
C GLY A 28 24.16 -6.29 23.17
N MET A 29 24.40 -5.91 21.91
CA MET A 29 24.88 -6.84 20.86
C MET A 29 26.31 -7.29 21.13
N PHE A 30 27.19 -6.39 21.55
CA PHE A 30 28.56 -6.72 21.92
C PHE A 30 28.60 -7.77 23.04
N GLY A 31 27.78 -7.62 24.09
CA GLY A 31 27.68 -8.61 25.16
C GLY A 31 27.21 -9.98 24.67
N ILE A 32 26.26 -10.05 23.73
CA ILE A 32 25.81 -11.32 23.12
C ILE A 32 26.94 -11.95 22.32
N VAL A 33 27.62 -11.18 21.46
CA VAL A 33 28.71 -11.69 20.62
C VAL A 33 29.85 -12.22 21.47
N VAL A 34 30.28 -11.49 22.50
CA VAL A 34 31.35 -11.97 23.38
C VAL A 34 30.92 -13.19 24.19
N MET A 35 29.65 -13.26 24.62
CA MET A 35 29.11 -14.45 25.26
C MET A 35 29.16 -15.67 24.33
N VAL A 36 28.76 -15.54 23.06
CA VAL A 36 28.82 -16.65 22.10
C VAL A 36 30.28 -17.08 21.87
N ILE A 37 31.19 -16.11 21.73
CA ILE A 37 32.63 -16.39 21.57
C ILE A 37 33.18 -17.12 22.80
N GLU A 38 32.87 -16.67 24.02
CA GLU A 38 33.29 -17.31 25.26
C GLU A 38 32.79 -18.76 25.32
N THR A 39 31.53 -18.99 24.98
CA THR A 39 30.90 -20.31 25.06
C THR A 39 31.44 -21.28 24.00
N GLU A 40 31.82 -20.80 22.81
CA GLU A 40 32.44 -21.64 21.78
C GLU A 40 33.94 -21.89 22.03
N LEU A 41 34.70 -20.87 22.43
CA LEU A 41 36.14 -21.00 22.69
C LEU A 41 36.46 -21.82 23.94
N SER A 42 35.66 -21.66 25.00
CA SER A 42 35.80 -22.42 26.25
C SER A 42 35.56 -23.93 26.11
N TRP A 43 35.03 -24.36 24.97
CA TRP A 43 34.84 -25.77 24.66
C TRP A 43 35.93 -26.30 23.73
N GLY A 44 36.30 -25.53 22.71
CA GLY A 44 37.24 -25.99 21.68
C GLY A 44 38.72 -25.74 21.96
N LEU A 45 39.06 -24.68 22.70
CA LEU A 45 40.42 -24.13 22.73
C LEU A 45 41.02 -23.97 24.12
N TYR A 46 40.23 -23.61 25.13
CA TYR A 46 40.74 -23.39 26.49
C TYR A 46 39.75 -23.88 27.56
N SER A 47 40.25 -24.19 28.76
CA SER A 47 39.39 -24.53 29.91
C SER A 47 38.79 -23.28 30.56
N LYS A 48 37.61 -23.43 31.17
CA LYS A 48 36.88 -22.35 31.86
C LYS A 48 37.69 -21.64 32.96
N ASP A 49 38.71 -22.32 33.49
CA ASP A 49 39.61 -21.85 34.55
C ASP A 49 40.73 -20.93 34.02
N SER A 50 40.85 -20.80 32.70
CA SER A 50 41.88 -19.96 32.07
C SER A 50 41.64 -18.46 32.29
N MET A 51 42.73 -17.69 32.31
CA MET A 51 42.67 -16.22 32.37
C MET A 51 41.90 -15.61 31.18
N PHE A 52 41.89 -16.29 30.04
CA PHE A 52 41.11 -15.87 28.86
C PHE A 52 39.60 -15.96 29.11
N SER A 53 39.13 -17.07 29.69
CA SER A 53 37.73 -17.24 30.11
C SER A 53 37.30 -16.13 31.08
N LEU A 54 38.13 -15.89 32.11
CA LEU A 54 37.88 -14.82 33.09
C LEU A 54 37.83 -13.44 32.44
N ALA A 55 38.77 -13.13 31.53
CA ALA A 55 38.81 -11.85 30.83
C ALA A 55 37.56 -11.62 29.98
N LEU A 56 37.08 -12.62 29.23
CA LEU A 56 35.86 -12.51 28.44
C LEU A 56 34.61 -12.35 29.33
N LYS A 57 34.50 -13.10 30.43
CA LYS A 57 33.40 -12.95 31.40
C LYS A 57 33.38 -11.57 32.08
N CYS A 58 34.55 -11.04 32.42
CA CYS A 58 34.71 -9.67 32.93
C CYS A 58 34.27 -8.63 31.89
N LEU A 59 34.63 -8.84 30.62
CA LEU A 59 34.22 -7.96 29.53
C LEU A 59 32.69 -8.01 29.31
N ILE A 60 32.08 -9.20 29.36
CA ILE A 60 30.62 -9.36 29.32
C ILE A 60 30.00 -8.56 30.46
N SER A 61 30.47 -8.73 31.69
CA SER A 61 29.95 -8.03 32.88
C SER A 61 30.16 -6.52 32.83
N LEU A 62 31.29 -6.04 32.33
CA LEU A 62 31.51 -4.61 32.12
C LEU A 62 30.52 -4.05 31.10
N SER A 63 30.31 -4.77 29.99
CA SER A 63 29.34 -4.37 28.97
C SER A 63 27.90 -4.36 29.49
N THR A 64 27.53 -5.26 30.42
CA THR A 64 26.20 -5.28 31.04
C THR A 64 26.01 -4.10 31.98
N VAL A 65 27.00 -3.76 32.80
CA VAL A 65 26.92 -2.59 33.70
C VAL A 65 26.74 -1.30 32.89
N ILE A 66 27.49 -1.15 31.79
CA ILE A 66 27.34 -0.01 30.89
C ILE A 66 25.95 0.00 30.25
N LEU A 67 25.47 -1.15 29.76
CA LEU A 67 24.13 -1.29 29.19
C LEU A 67 23.03 -0.89 30.17
N LEU A 68 23.10 -1.35 31.42
CA LEU A 68 22.14 -1.00 32.48
C LEU A 68 22.15 0.51 32.76
N GLY A 69 23.33 1.12 32.84
CA GLY A 69 23.47 2.57 32.95
C GLY A 69 22.83 3.33 31.77
N LEU A 70 23.00 2.83 30.55
CA LEU A 70 22.39 3.40 29.34
C LEU A 70 20.86 3.26 29.32
N ILE A 71 20.31 2.14 29.80
CA ILE A 71 18.86 1.92 29.92
C ILE A 71 18.25 2.89 30.95
N ILE A 72 18.91 3.08 32.11
CA ILE A 72 18.49 4.08 33.09
C ILE A 72 18.56 5.49 32.48
N ALA A 73 19.66 5.83 31.80
CA ALA A 73 19.80 7.11 31.11
C ALA A 73 18.71 7.30 30.03
N TYR A 74 18.32 6.25 29.31
CA TYR A 74 17.24 6.30 28.33
C TYR A 74 15.89 6.61 29.00
N HIS A 75 15.53 5.92 30.08
CA HIS A 75 14.26 6.15 30.77
C HIS A 75 14.21 7.48 31.53
N THR A 76 15.33 7.97 32.05
CA THR A 76 15.38 9.33 32.62
C THR A 76 15.09 10.40 31.56
N ARG A 77 15.61 10.25 30.33
CA ARG A 77 15.26 11.15 29.21
C ARG A 77 13.83 10.99 28.74
N GLU A 78 13.27 9.78 28.78
CA GLU A 78 11.86 9.54 28.48
C GLU A 78 10.94 10.24 29.50
N VAL A 79 11.25 10.14 30.79
CA VAL A 79 10.51 10.83 31.86
C VAL A 79 10.63 12.34 31.71
N GLN A 80 11.82 12.88 31.43
CA GLN A 80 12.00 14.31 31.17
C GLN A 80 11.16 14.79 29.98
N LEU A 81 11.09 14.01 28.90
CA LEU A 81 10.27 14.35 27.74
C LEU A 81 8.78 14.38 28.11
N PHE A 82 8.31 13.43 28.92
CA PHE A 82 6.92 13.41 29.40
C PHE A 82 6.59 14.62 30.29
N VAL A 83 7.49 15.00 31.18
CA VAL A 83 7.35 16.17 32.06
C VAL A 83 7.23 17.45 31.24
N ILE A 84 8.08 17.62 30.21
CA ILE A 84 8.04 18.77 29.31
C ILE A 84 6.78 18.80 28.45
N ASP A 85 6.34 17.65 27.92
CA ASP A 85 5.15 17.56 27.07
C ASP A 85 3.86 17.89 27.84
N ASN A 86 3.81 17.58 29.14
CA ASN A 86 2.66 17.90 30.01
C ASN A 86 2.84 19.21 30.80
N GLY A 87 4.00 19.86 30.70
CA GLY A 87 4.31 21.08 31.45
C GLY A 87 4.31 20.90 32.97
N ALA A 88 4.58 19.69 33.46
CA ALA A 88 4.76 19.42 34.88
C ALA A 88 6.15 19.90 35.34
N ASP A 89 6.30 20.28 36.60
CA ASP A 89 7.59 20.66 37.18
C ASP A 89 8.25 19.49 37.95
N ASP A 90 7.44 18.56 38.48
CA ASP A 90 7.89 17.40 39.24
C ASP A 90 7.91 16.10 38.43
N TRP A 91 9.09 15.48 38.32
CA TRP A 91 9.26 14.19 37.64
C TRP A 91 8.54 13.03 38.34
N ARG A 92 8.25 13.17 39.63
CA ARG A 92 7.53 12.15 40.43
C ARG A 92 6.13 11.90 39.88
N ILE A 93 5.48 12.93 39.34
CA ILE A 93 4.15 12.84 38.73
C ILE A 93 4.18 11.94 37.47
N ALA A 94 5.30 11.92 36.75
CA ALA A 94 5.50 11.11 35.57
C ALA A 94 5.86 9.64 35.88
N MET A 95 6.20 9.33 37.13
CA MET A 95 6.66 8.01 37.56
C MET A 95 5.52 7.21 38.19
N THR A 96 4.78 6.48 37.35
CA THR A 96 3.71 5.57 37.78
C THR A 96 4.24 4.20 38.21
N TYR A 97 3.50 3.46 39.05
CA TYR A 97 3.86 2.09 39.45
C TYR A 97 4.03 1.15 38.27
N GLU A 98 3.16 1.27 37.25
CA GLU A 98 3.25 0.51 36.01
C GLU A 98 4.57 0.80 35.25
N ARG A 99 4.96 2.07 35.15
CA ARG A 99 6.23 2.47 34.52
C ARG A 99 7.43 1.91 35.30
N ILE A 100 7.42 2.02 36.63
CA ILE A 100 8.49 1.47 37.48
C ILE A 100 8.61 -0.04 37.28
N LEU A 101 7.48 -0.76 37.24
CA LEU A 101 7.46 -2.20 37.01
C LEU A 101 8.09 -2.55 35.66
N TYR A 102 7.70 -1.88 34.57
CA TYR A 102 8.30 -2.14 33.25
C TYR A 102 9.79 -1.82 33.20
N ILE A 103 10.23 -0.71 33.80
CA ILE A 103 11.66 -0.38 33.90
C ILE A 103 12.40 -1.46 34.71
N SER A 104 11.84 -1.92 35.82
CA SER A 104 12.45 -2.95 36.66
C SER A 104 12.59 -4.29 35.94
N LEU A 105 11.58 -4.68 35.16
CA LEU A 105 11.60 -5.90 34.36
C LEU A 105 12.64 -5.79 33.25
N GLU A 106 12.72 -4.63 32.58
CA GLU A 106 13.72 -4.38 31.55
C GLU A 106 15.14 -4.46 32.12
N MET A 107 15.36 -3.87 33.29
CA MET A 107 16.63 -3.94 34.01
C MET A 107 16.97 -5.39 34.40
N LEU A 108 16.00 -6.15 34.91
CA LEU A 108 16.20 -7.56 35.27
C LEU A 108 16.62 -8.39 34.04
N VAL A 109 15.91 -8.26 32.92
CA VAL A 109 16.20 -8.98 31.68
C VAL A 109 17.60 -8.64 31.15
N CYS A 110 17.98 -7.36 31.19
CA CYS A 110 19.29 -6.92 30.75
C CYS A 110 20.43 -7.23 31.74
N ALA A 111 20.10 -7.44 33.02
CA ALA A 111 21.06 -7.78 34.06
C ALA A 111 21.47 -9.26 34.05
N ILE A 112 20.70 -10.16 33.44
CA ILE A 112 21.08 -11.58 33.35
C ILE A 112 22.26 -11.72 32.37
N HIS A 113 23.38 -12.27 32.86
CA HIS A 113 24.59 -12.62 32.11
C HIS A 113 25.44 -13.64 32.89
N PRO A 114 26.35 -14.38 32.23
CA PRO A 114 27.34 -15.19 32.93
C PRO A 114 28.29 -14.27 33.72
N ILE A 115 28.29 -14.44 35.04
CA ILE A 115 29.09 -13.65 35.99
C ILE A 115 30.50 -14.23 36.03
N PRO A 116 31.58 -13.41 36.11
CA PRO A 116 32.94 -13.90 36.26
C PRO A 116 33.07 -14.78 37.50
N GLY A 117 33.48 -16.02 37.28
CA GLY A 117 33.59 -17.05 38.30
C GLY A 117 33.35 -18.43 37.71
N GLU A 118 33.65 -19.45 38.50
CA GLU A 118 33.35 -20.84 38.20
C GLU A 118 32.20 -21.30 39.09
N TYR A 119 31.02 -21.44 38.49
CA TYR A 119 29.83 -21.93 39.16
C TYR A 119 29.35 -23.16 38.42
N LYS A 120 29.44 -24.32 39.07
CA LYS A 120 29.05 -25.61 38.51
C LYS A 120 27.80 -26.13 39.20
N PHE A 121 26.96 -26.85 38.48
CA PHE A 121 25.81 -27.56 39.02
C PHE A 121 25.68 -28.94 38.36
N PHE A 122 25.01 -29.87 39.05
CA PHE A 122 24.75 -31.19 38.49
C PHE A 122 23.51 -31.17 37.60
N TRP A 123 23.72 -31.35 36.30
CA TRP A 123 22.64 -31.44 35.31
C TRP A 123 22.26 -32.89 35.05
N THR A 124 21.04 -33.26 35.47
CA THR A 124 20.45 -34.57 35.18
C THR A 124 19.55 -34.52 33.94
N ALA A 125 19.78 -35.42 32.98
CA ALA A 125 18.91 -35.64 31.81
C ALA A 125 18.57 -37.14 31.65
N ARG A 126 17.55 -37.45 30.86
CA ARG A 126 17.25 -38.83 30.44
C ARG A 126 17.47 -38.92 28.93
N LEU A 127 18.33 -39.84 28.50
CA LEU A 127 18.57 -40.09 27.08
C LEU A 127 17.27 -40.52 26.39
N ALA A 128 17.00 -40.01 25.19
CA ALA A 128 15.70 -40.19 24.54
C ALA A 128 15.42 -41.63 24.10
N PHE A 129 16.46 -42.42 23.80
CA PHE A 129 16.29 -43.80 23.28
C PHE A 129 16.44 -44.87 24.35
N SER A 130 17.42 -44.74 25.25
CA SER A 130 17.72 -45.73 26.30
C SER A 130 16.97 -45.48 27.61
N TYR A 131 16.37 -44.29 27.80
CA TYR A 131 15.77 -43.83 29.05
C TYR A 131 16.71 -43.87 30.26
N THR A 132 18.01 -44.07 30.04
CA THR A 132 19.00 -44.11 31.11
C THR A 132 19.23 -42.69 31.65
N PRO A 133 19.29 -42.53 32.99
CA PRO A 133 19.64 -41.25 33.58
C PRO A 133 21.12 -40.94 33.28
N SER A 134 21.38 -39.77 32.69
CA SER A 134 22.73 -39.23 32.50
C SER A 134 22.90 -38.02 33.39
N ARG A 135 24.01 -37.99 34.13
CA ARG A 135 24.35 -36.91 35.07
C ARG A 135 25.70 -36.33 34.65
N ALA A 136 25.68 -35.05 34.30
CA ALA A 136 26.86 -34.30 33.92
C ALA A 136 27.03 -33.10 34.85
N GLU A 137 28.27 -32.76 35.15
CA GLU A 137 28.61 -31.49 35.80
C GLU A 137 28.63 -30.40 34.71
N ALA A 138 27.76 -29.41 34.84
CA ALA A 138 27.59 -28.36 33.83
C ALA A 138 27.76 -26.98 34.45
N ASP A 139 28.20 -26.03 33.63
CA ASP A 139 28.44 -24.66 34.05
C ASP A 139 27.11 -23.89 34.12
N VAL A 140 26.89 -23.14 35.22
CA VAL A 140 25.71 -22.28 35.39
C VAL A 140 25.64 -21.21 34.29
N ASP A 141 26.78 -20.85 33.70
CA ASP A 141 26.92 -19.91 32.59
C ASP A 141 26.01 -20.23 31.41
N ILE A 142 25.75 -21.53 31.15
CA ILE A 142 24.88 -21.98 30.07
C ILE A 142 23.44 -21.57 30.28
N ILE A 143 22.94 -21.68 31.51
CA ILE A 143 21.56 -21.29 31.83
C ILE A 143 21.44 -19.76 31.79
N LEU A 144 22.50 -19.04 32.18
CA LEU A 144 22.54 -17.58 32.15
C LEU A 144 22.77 -16.98 30.76
N SER A 145 23.37 -17.74 29.84
CA SER A 145 23.63 -17.27 28.47
C SER A 145 22.36 -17.25 27.62
N ILE A 146 21.44 -18.20 27.79
CA ILE A 146 20.21 -18.29 26.98
C ILE A 146 19.32 -17.03 27.12
N PRO A 147 19.01 -16.53 28.34
CA PRO A 147 18.24 -15.31 28.51
C PRO A 147 18.94 -14.05 27.98
N MET A 148 20.26 -14.06 27.71
CA MET A 148 20.92 -12.89 27.12
C MET A 148 20.39 -12.56 25.73
N PHE A 149 19.88 -13.53 24.96
CA PHE A 149 19.23 -13.25 23.68
C PHE A 149 17.94 -12.44 23.82
N LEU A 150 17.32 -12.39 25.00
CA LEU A 150 16.18 -11.51 25.22
C LEU A 150 16.55 -10.05 24.92
N ARG A 151 17.81 -9.64 25.11
CA ARG A 151 18.31 -8.29 24.78
C ARG A 151 18.14 -7.91 23.31
N LEU A 152 17.88 -8.85 22.40
CA LEU A 152 17.55 -8.57 21.01
C LEU A 152 16.28 -7.69 20.85
N TYR A 153 15.43 -7.56 21.89
CA TYR A 153 14.34 -6.58 21.89
C TYR A 153 14.83 -5.14 21.66
N LEU A 154 16.09 -4.83 22.02
CA LEU A 154 16.70 -3.52 21.79
C LEU A 154 16.81 -3.18 20.30
N ILE A 155 16.95 -4.18 19.42
CA ILE A 155 16.93 -3.99 17.96
C ILE A 155 15.58 -3.43 17.55
N ALA A 156 14.48 -4.02 18.06
CA ALA A 156 13.14 -3.54 17.77
C ALA A 156 12.96 -2.09 18.27
N ARG A 157 13.45 -1.75 19.47
CA ARG A 157 13.41 -0.36 19.97
C ARG A 157 14.12 0.62 19.04
N VAL A 158 15.35 0.32 18.64
CA VAL A 158 16.13 1.20 17.74
C VAL A 158 15.45 1.33 16.39
N MET A 159 14.96 0.23 15.81
CA MET A 159 14.21 0.23 14.56
C MET A 159 12.99 1.17 14.64
N LEU A 160 12.24 1.10 15.74
CA LEU A 160 11.07 1.96 15.96
C LEU A 160 11.46 3.45 16.11
N LEU A 161 12.55 3.73 16.82
CA LEU A 161 12.98 5.09 17.11
C LEU A 161 13.67 5.79 15.92
N HIS A 162 14.23 5.02 14.98
CA HIS A 162 14.86 5.54 13.76
C HIS A 162 13.94 5.61 12.55
N SER A 163 12.82 4.89 12.56
CA SER A 163 11.90 4.89 11.43
C SER A 163 11.31 6.28 11.19
N LYS A 164 11.68 6.89 10.06
CA LYS A 164 11.17 8.20 9.63
C LYS A 164 9.65 8.21 9.47
N LEU A 165 9.06 7.06 9.13
CA LEU A 165 7.62 6.90 8.95
C LEU A 165 6.83 7.26 10.22
N PHE A 166 7.38 6.98 11.41
CA PHE A 166 6.68 7.19 12.70
C PHE A 166 7.23 8.37 13.52
N THR A 167 8.37 8.91 13.12
CA THR A 167 9.03 10.01 13.84
C THR A 167 8.86 11.37 13.17
N ASP A 168 8.40 11.40 11.93
CA ASP A 168 8.17 12.66 11.22
C ASP A 168 7.06 13.51 11.84
N ALA A 169 7.20 14.84 11.72
CA ALA A 169 6.23 15.79 12.28
C ALA A 169 4.88 15.70 11.56
N SER A 170 4.89 15.43 10.25
CA SER A 170 3.67 15.28 9.44
C SER A 170 2.86 14.07 9.91
N SER A 171 3.50 12.92 10.10
CA SER A 171 2.82 11.70 10.56
C SER A 171 2.31 11.86 11.98
N ARG A 172 3.09 12.47 12.88
CA ARG A 172 2.63 12.78 14.25
C ARG A 172 1.43 13.71 14.30
N SER A 173 1.38 14.73 13.43
CA SER A 173 0.24 15.63 13.31
C SER A 173 -1.02 14.88 12.83
N ILE A 174 -0.89 14.09 11.76
CA ILE A 174 -1.99 13.26 11.23
C ILE A 174 -2.47 12.26 12.29
N GLY A 175 -1.55 11.65 13.05
CA GLY A 175 -1.89 10.73 14.13
C GLY A 175 -2.66 11.42 15.26
N ALA A 176 -2.25 12.62 15.66
CA ALA A 176 -2.97 13.41 16.67
C ALA A 176 -4.39 13.79 16.19
N LEU A 177 -4.54 14.20 14.93
CA LEU A 177 -5.84 14.50 14.32
C LEU A 177 -6.78 13.29 14.32
N ASN A 178 -6.23 12.09 14.11
CA ASN A 178 -6.97 10.83 14.12
C ASN A 178 -7.05 10.16 15.50
N LYS A 179 -6.51 10.78 16.56
CA LYS A 179 -6.39 10.20 17.91
C LYS A 179 -5.67 8.84 17.93
N ILE A 180 -4.72 8.63 17.02
CA ILE A 180 -3.91 7.42 16.93
C ILE A 180 -2.58 7.67 17.65
N ASN A 181 -2.30 6.85 18.67
CA ASN A 181 -1.01 6.82 19.33
C ASN A 181 -0.05 5.90 18.57
N PHE A 182 1.16 6.39 18.27
CA PHE A 182 2.23 5.65 17.61
C PHE A 182 2.83 4.60 18.56
N ASN A 183 2.11 3.50 18.75
CA ASN A 183 2.51 2.38 19.60
C ASN A 183 3.36 1.36 18.82
N THR A 184 4.17 0.57 19.54
CA THR A 184 4.97 -0.52 18.96
C THR A 184 4.11 -1.52 18.17
N ARG A 185 2.90 -1.82 18.67
CA ARG A 185 1.91 -2.68 17.99
C ARG A 185 1.42 -2.07 16.66
N PHE A 186 1.24 -0.76 16.59
CA PHE A 186 0.86 -0.09 15.34
C PHE A 186 1.96 -0.23 14.31
N VAL A 187 3.21 0.03 14.72
CA VAL A 187 4.37 -0.08 13.82
C VAL A 187 4.56 -1.52 13.32
N MET A 188 4.46 -2.51 14.20
CA MET A 188 4.59 -3.91 13.79
C MET A 188 3.50 -4.30 12.78
N LYS A 189 2.26 -3.84 12.97
CA LYS A 189 1.17 -4.02 11.99
C LYS A 189 1.48 -3.33 10.65
N THR A 190 1.98 -2.10 10.67
CA THR A 190 2.37 -1.36 9.46
C THR A 190 3.47 -2.09 8.70
N LEU A 191 4.51 -2.55 9.39
CA LEU A 191 5.63 -3.28 8.79
C LEU A 191 5.16 -4.59 8.15
N MET A 192 4.30 -5.35 8.83
CA MET A 192 3.66 -6.56 8.31
C MET A 192 2.67 -6.29 7.15
N THR A 193 2.26 -5.04 6.95
CA THR A 193 1.39 -4.65 5.82
C THR A 193 2.20 -4.25 4.59
N ILE A 194 3.31 -3.52 4.79
CA ILE A 194 4.15 -3.00 3.70
C ILE A 194 4.97 -4.13 3.06
N CYS A 195 5.77 -4.85 3.85
CA CYS A 195 6.69 -5.88 3.35
C CYS A 195 6.65 -7.16 4.20
N PRO A 196 5.49 -7.85 4.28
CA PRO A 196 5.32 -9.04 5.14
C PRO A 196 6.34 -10.14 4.86
N GLY A 197 6.64 -10.42 3.58
CA GLY A 197 7.54 -11.50 3.19
C GLY A 197 8.96 -11.29 3.71
N THR A 198 9.54 -10.11 3.50
CA THR A 198 10.89 -9.78 3.97
C THR A 198 10.98 -9.85 5.49
N VAL A 199 9.98 -9.34 6.19
CA VAL A 199 9.95 -9.30 7.67
C VAL A 199 9.86 -10.69 8.25
N LEU A 200 8.96 -11.53 7.72
CA LEU A 200 8.81 -12.93 8.15
C LEU A 200 10.05 -13.76 7.82
N LEU A 201 10.69 -13.53 6.68
CA LEU A 201 11.92 -14.22 6.28
C LEU A 201 13.08 -13.88 7.23
N VAL A 202 13.33 -12.59 7.48
CA VAL A 202 14.40 -12.15 8.40
C VAL A 202 14.14 -12.67 9.81
N PHE A 203 12.89 -12.62 10.29
CA PHE A 203 12.50 -13.16 11.58
C PHE A 203 12.71 -14.68 11.66
N SER A 204 12.33 -15.44 10.64
CA SER A 204 12.47 -16.90 10.65
C SER A 204 13.93 -17.34 10.63
N ILE A 205 14.76 -16.75 9.76
CA ILE A 205 16.19 -17.09 9.66
C ILE A 205 16.92 -16.73 10.96
N SER A 206 16.65 -15.57 11.54
CA SER A 206 17.29 -15.18 12.81
C SER A 206 16.90 -16.11 13.96
N LEU A 207 15.63 -16.50 14.05
CA LEU A 207 15.18 -17.49 15.04
C LEU A 207 15.81 -18.86 14.85
N TRP A 208 15.97 -19.32 13.60
CA TRP A 208 16.62 -20.60 13.33
C TRP A 208 18.05 -20.63 13.86
N ILE A 209 18.83 -19.57 13.58
CA ILE A 209 20.22 -19.47 14.04
C ILE A 209 20.29 -19.45 15.57
N ILE A 210 19.46 -18.63 16.23
CA ILE A 210 19.45 -18.51 17.69
C ILE A 210 18.99 -19.81 18.36
N ALA A 211 17.91 -20.41 17.88
CA ALA A 211 17.38 -21.66 18.43
C ALA A 211 18.35 -22.82 18.21
N ALA A 212 19.00 -22.91 17.05
CA ALA A 212 19.99 -23.95 16.76
C ALA A 212 21.21 -23.83 17.68
N TRP A 213 21.72 -22.61 17.86
CA TRP A 213 22.80 -22.37 18.82
C TRP A 213 22.37 -22.73 20.25
N THR A 214 21.15 -22.35 20.66
CA THR A 214 20.62 -22.63 22.00
C THR A 214 20.46 -24.13 22.26
N VAL A 215 19.89 -24.90 21.32
CA VAL A 215 19.78 -26.37 21.44
C VAL A 215 21.16 -27.01 21.51
N ARG A 216 22.09 -26.62 20.63
CA ARG A 216 23.47 -27.10 20.65
C ARG A 216 24.12 -26.90 22.02
N VAL A 217 23.95 -25.72 22.62
CA VAL A 217 24.52 -25.43 23.95
C VAL A 217 23.84 -26.27 25.04
N CYS A 218 22.53 -26.47 24.96
CA CYS A 218 21.79 -27.26 25.95
C CYS A 218 22.06 -28.77 25.88
N GLU A 219 22.27 -29.33 24.70
CA GLU A 219 22.55 -30.77 24.54
C GLU A 219 24.05 -31.12 24.67
N ARG A 220 24.93 -30.11 24.75
CA ARG A 220 26.39 -30.25 24.74
C ARG A 220 26.96 -31.23 25.78
N TYR A 221 26.35 -31.31 26.97
CA TYR A 221 26.88 -32.11 28.10
C TYR A 221 26.32 -33.54 28.15
N HIS A 222 25.29 -33.85 27.37
CA HIS A 222 24.57 -35.13 27.42
C HIS A 222 24.59 -35.90 26.10
N ASP A 223 25.17 -35.34 25.03
CA ASP A 223 25.34 -35.99 23.73
C ASP A 223 26.73 -36.63 23.61
N GLN A 224 26.82 -37.96 23.73
CA GLN A 224 28.09 -38.70 23.63
C GLN A 224 28.51 -38.99 22.18
N GLN A 225 27.64 -38.77 21.18
CA GLN A 225 27.89 -39.09 19.77
C GLN A 225 28.12 -37.85 18.89
N ASP A 226 28.11 -36.65 19.48
CA ASP A 226 28.29 -35.36 18.81
C ASP A 226 27.34 -35.07 17.62
N VAL A 227 26.20 -35.77 17.53
CA VAL A 227 25.28 -35.62 16.39
C VAL A 227 24.42 -34.36 16.56
N THR A 228 23.89 -34.12 17.76
CA THR A 228 23.12 -32.92 18.12
C THR A 228 24.01 -31.78 18.61
N SER A 229 25.23 -32.08 19.07
CA SER A 229 26.23 -31.08 19.46
C SER A 229 26.80 -30.31 18.25
N ASN A 230 26.76 -30.89 17.05
CA ASN A 230 27.18 -30.22 15.81
C ASN A 230 26.20 -29.13 15.36
N PHE A 231 26.71 -27.95 14.97
CA PHE A 231 25.87 -26.79 14.57
C PHE A 231 24.96 -27.12 13.38
N LEU A 232 25.45 -27.87 12.40
CA LEU A 232 24.66 -28.32 11.25
C LEU A 232 23.54 -29.29 11.67
N GLY A 233 23.81 -30.18 12.62
CA GLY A 233 22.81 -31.09 13.19
C GLY A 233 21.72 -30.35 13.99
N ALA A 234 22.11 -29.36 14.79
CA ALA A 234 21.15 -28.51 15.50
C ALA A 234 20.33 -27.63 14.54
N MET A 235 20.94 -27.10 13.48
CA MET A 235 20.23 -26.37 12.42
C MET A 235 19.22 -27.27 11.70
N TRP A 236 19.58 -28.52 11.40
CA TRP A 236 18.66 -29.52 10.84
C TRP A 236 17.47 -29.76 11.77
N LEU A 237 17.72 -30.09 13.03
CA LEU A 237 16.70 -30.34 14.05
C LEU A 237 15.73 -29.15 14.20
N ILE A 238 16.24 -27.93 14.28
CA ILE A 238 15.42 -26.73 14.41
C ILE A 238 14.60 -26.46 13.15
N SER A 239 15.16 -26.67 11.96
CA SER A 239 14.45 -26.47 10.70
C SER A 239 13.26 -27.43 10.57
N ILE A 240 13.45 -28.73 10.84
CA ILE A 240 12.36 -29.72 10.79
C ILE A 240 11.32 -29.51 11.88
N THR A 241 11.74 -29.02 13.06
CA THR A 241 10.81 -28.72 14.17
C THR A 241 9.99 -27.47 13.88
N PHE A 242 10.61 -26.41 13.36
CA PHE A 242 9.95 -25.17 12.97
C PHE A 242 8.91 -25.41 11.86
N LEU A 243 9.25 -26.25 10.88
CA LEU A 243 8.34 -26.66 9.81
C LEU A 243 7.30 -27.70 10.25
N SER A 244 7.34 -28.13 11.52
CA SER A 244 6.40 -29.12 12.08
C SER A 244 6.43 -30.48 11.35
N ILE A 245 7.60 -30.89 10.83
CA ILE A 245 7.79 -32.18 10.13
C ILE A 245 8.13 -33.28 11.14
N GLY A 246 9.20 -33.09 11.91
CA GLY A 246 9.61 -33.98 13.01
C GLY A 246 9.87 -35.44 12.60
N TYR A 247 10.90 -35.70 11.78
CA TYR A 247 11.26 -37.07 11.35
C TYR A 247 11.60 -38.03 12.50
N GLY A 248 12.10 -37.51 13.62
CA GLY A 248 12.47 -38.32 14.80
C GLY A 248 13.84 -39.00 14.69
N ASP A 249 14.63 -38.64 13.68
CA ASP A 249 16.02 -39.03 13.49
C ASP A 249 16.95 -38.39 14.53
N MET A 250 16.64 -37.16 14.96
CA MET A 250 17.35 -36.44 16.02
C MET A 250 16.33 -35.88 17.03
N VAL A 251 16.60 -36.06 18.34
CA VAL A 251 15.68 -35.63 19.42
C VAL A 251 16.49 -35.09 20.61
N PRO A 252 16.13 -33.93 21.19
CA PRO A 252 16.81 -33.40 22.36
C PRO A 252 16.61 -34.30 23.59
N HIS A 253 17.67 -34.52 24.35
CA HIS A 253 17.67 -35.32 25.57
C HIS A 253 17.39 -34.45 26.80
N THR A 254 17.93 -33.23 26.84
CA THR A 254 17.79 -32.32 27.97
C THR A 254 16.41 -31.65 28.03
N TYR A 255 15.97 -31.29 29.24
CA TYR A 255 14.76 -30.49 29.40
C TYR A 255 14.88 -29.10 28.78
N CYS A 256 16.08 -28.52 28.77
CA CYS A 256 16.31 -27.26 28.06
C CYS A 256 16.09 -27.41 26.56
N GLY A 257 16.76 -28.37 25.90
CA GLY A 257 16.63 -28.60 24.46
C GLY A 257 15.19 -28.92 24.06
N LYS A 258 14.48 -29.74 24.85
CA LYS A 258 13.03 -29.99 24.69
C LYS A 258 12.21 -28.70 24.78
N GLY A 259 12.51 -27.83 25.74
CA GLY A 259 11.87 -26.53 25.89
C GLY A 259 12.09 -25.63 24.68
N VAL A 260 13.30 -25.57 24.16
CA VAL A 260 13.63 -24.78 22.95
C VAL A 260 12.93 -25.34 21.72
N CYS A 261 12.89 -26.66 21.54
CA CYS A 261 12.16 -27.29 20.43
C CYS A 261 10.64 -27.02 20.53
N LEU A 262 10.06 -27.07 21.74
CA LEU A 262 8.65 -26.73 21.96
C LEU A 262 8.36 -25.27 21.58
N LEU A 263 9.18 -24.33 22.05
CA LEU A 263 9.04 -22.91 21.70
C LEU A 263 9.20 -22.69 20.20
N THR A 264 10.17 -23.36 19.57
CA THR A 264 10.41 -23.31 18.13
C THR A 264 9.20 -23.81 17.34
N GLY A 265 8.56 -24.90 17.77
CA GLY A 265 7.34 -25.43 17.14
C GLY A 265 6.16 -24.46 17.24
N ILE A 266 5.94 -23.86 18.42
CA ILE A 266 4.89 -22.84 18.62
C ILE A 266 5.13 -21.62 17.73
N MET A 267 6.37 -21.13 17.67
CA MET A 267 6.74 -20.00 16.81
C MET A 267 6.62 -20.34 15.33
N GLY A 268 7.01 -21.55 14.93
CA GLY A 268 6.88 -22.08 13.57
C GLY A 268 5.42 -22.10 13.12
N ALA A 269 4.52 -22.66 13.93
CA ALA A 269 3.07 -22.65 13.67
C ALA A 269 2.50 -21.23 13.55
N GLY A 270 2.97 -20.29 14.38
CA GLY A 270 2.59 -18.87 14.27
C GLY A 270 3.07 -18.24 12.96
N CYS A 271 4.31 -18.51 12.56
CA CYS A 271 4.88 -18.03 11.30
C CYS A 271 4.15 -18.62 10.08
N THR A 272 3.87 -19.93 10.06
CA THR A 272 3.13 -20.56 8.95
C THR A 272 1.72 -19.98 8.82
N ALA A 273 1.01 -19.77 9.93
CA ALA A 273 -0.30 -19.11 9.93
C ALA A 273 -0.24 -17.68 9.36
N LEU A 274 0.78 -16.91 9.73
CA LEU A 274 0.99 -15.56 9.19
C LEU A 274 1.31 -15.59 7.69
N VAL A 275 2.14 -16.52 7.22
CA VAL A 275 2.45 -16.70 5.80
C VAL A 275 1.18 -17.02 5.01
N VAL A 276 0.34 -17.95 5.47
CA VAL A 276 -0.94 -18.27 4.82
C VAL A 276 -1.83 -17.04 4.72
N ALA A 277 -1.95 -16.26 5.80
CA ALA A 277 -2.74 -15.03 5.80
C ALA A 277 -2.19 -13.96 4.84
N VAL A 278 -0.87 -13.85 4.71
CA VAL A 278 -0.20 -12.94 3.76
C VAL A 278 -0.42 -13.39 2.32
N VAL A 279 -0.23 -14.67 2.03
CA VAL A 279 -0.43 -15.26 0.70
C VAL A 279 -1.87 -15.07 0.26
N ALA A 280 -2.85 -15.35 1.13
CA ALA A 280 -4.27 -15.12 0.83
C ALA A 280 -4.54 -13.67 0.38
N ARG A 281 -4.06 -12.68 1.13
CA ARG A 281 -4.23 -11.25 0.78
C ARG A 281 -3.50 -10.84 -0.50
N LYS A 282 -2.37 -11.47 -0.82
CA LYS A 282 -1.61 -11.17 -2.05
C LYS A 282 -2.17 -11.87 -3.29
N LEU A 283 -2.92 -12.97 -3.09
CA LEU A 283 -3.65 -13.66 -4.16
C LEU A 283 -5.02 -13.02 -4.44
N GLU A 284 -5.54 -12.21 -3.51
CA GLU A 284 -6.73 -11.41 -3.77
C GLU A 284 -6.47 -10.39 -4.88
N LEU A 285 -7.23 -10.52 -5.98
CA LEU A 285 -7.19 -9.57 -7.08
C LEU A 285 -7.57 -8.18 -6.59
N THR A 286 -6.82 -7.18 -7.00
CA THR A 286 -7.15 -5.77 -6.75
C THR A 286 -8.48 -5.40 -7.43
N LYS A 287 -9.10 -4.30 -7.00
CA LYS A 287 -10.36 -3.82 -7.61
C LYS A 287 -10.22 -3.61 -9.12
N ALA A 288 -9.08 -3.08 -9.57
CA ALA A 288 -8.79 -2.84 -10.98
C ALA A 288 -8.59 -4.16 -11.75
N GLU A 289 -7.78 -5.09 -11.23
CA GLU A 289 -7.58 -6.41 -11.84
C GLU A 289 -8.90 -7.20 -11.91
N LYS A 290 -9.72 -7.14 -10.86
CA LYS A 290 -11.04 -7.76 -10.84
C LYS A 290 -11.97 -7.16 -11.91
N HIS A 291 -11.90 -5.85 -12.13
CA HIS A 291 -12.67 -5.20 -13.21
C HIS A 291 -12.22 -5.68 -14.59
N VAL A 292 -10.91 -5.73 -14.84
CA VAL A 292 -10.33 -6.26 -16.09
C VAL A 292 -10.69 -7.73 -16.27
N HIS A 293 -10.58 -8.55 -15.22
CA HIS A 293 -10.96 -9.96 -15.24
C HIS A 293 -12.44 -10.15 -15.60
N ASN A 294 -13.33 -9.37 -14.99
CA ASN A 294 -14.77 -9.43 -15.30
C ASN A 294 -15.06 -9.03 -16.75
N PHE A 295 -14.43 -7.96 -17.25
CA PHE A 295 -14.58 -7.53 -18.64
C PHE A 295 -14.08 -8.59 -19.64
N MET A 296 -12.92 -9.19 -19.35
CA MET A 296 -12.37 -10.28 -20.15
C MET A 296 -13.33 -11.48 -20.19
N MET A 297 -13.91 -11.84 -19.04
CA MET A 297 -14.83 -12.96 -18.94
C MET A 297 -16.15 -12.69 -19.68
N ASP A 298 -16.72 -11.49 -19.60
CA ASP A 298 -17.92 -11.09 -20.35
C ASP A 298 -17.69 -11.11 -21.87
N THR A 299 -16.53 -10.61 -22.32
CA THR A 299 -16.14 -10.67 -23.74
C THR A 299 -16.04 -12.11 -24.24
N GLN A 300 -15.45 -13.01 -23.44
CA GLN A 300 -15.35 -14.43 -23.80
C GLN A 300 -16.72 -15.11 -23.84
N LEU A 301 -17.59 -14.88 -22.85
CA LEU A 301 -18.94 -15.46 -22.84
C LEU A 301 -19.77 -14.96 -24.02
N THR A 302 -19.70 -13.67 -24.34
CA THR A 302 -20.39 -13.09 -25.50
C THR A 302 -19.95 -13.78 -26.81
N LYS A 303 -18.65 -14.06 -26.98
CA LYS A 303 -18.15 -14.85 -28.12
C LYS A 303 -18.71 -16.28 -28.12
N ARG A 304 -18.72 -16.97 -26.97
CA ARG A 304 -19.29 -18.32 -26.85
C ARG A 304 -20.79 -18.35 -27.15
N ILE A 305 -21.55 -17.35 -26.73
CA ILE A 305 -22.99 -17.22 -27.03
C ILE A 305 -23.20 -17.09 -28.53
N LYS A 306 -22.45 -16.20 -29.20
CA LYS A 306 -22.53 -16.04 -30.65
C LYS A 306 -22.23 -17.34 -31.39
N ASN A 307 -21.19 -18.07 -30.99
CA ASN A 307 -20.83 -19.37 -31.59
C ASN A 307 -21.89 -20.45 -31.34
N ALA A 308 -22.41 -20.56 -30.10
CA ALA A 308 -23.45 -21.51 -29.77
C ALA A 308 -24.76 -21.20 -30.52
N ALA A 309 -25.14 -19.92 -30.61
CA ALA A 309 -26.30 -19.48 -31.39
C ALA A 309 -26.14 -19.81 -32.88
N ALA A 310 -24.96 -19.56 -33.46
CA ALA A 310 -24.66 -19.93 -34.84
C ALA A 310 -24.78 -21.45 -35.08
N ASN A 311 -24.31 -22.27 -34.13
CA ASN A 311 -24.48 -23.73 -34.19
C ASN A 311 -25.94 -24.16 -34.09
N VAL A 312 -26.74 -23.51 -33.23
CA VAL A 312 -28.19 -23.75 -33.15
C VAL A 312 -28.84 -23.48 -34.50
N LEU A 313 -28.62 -22.31 -35.08
CA LEU A 313 -29.14 -21.94 -36.42
C LEU A 313 -28.70 -22.93 -37.51
N ARG A 314 -27.41 -23.25 -37.54
CA ARG A 314 -26.83 -24.21 -38.50
C ARG A 314 -27.50 -25.58 -38.41
N GLU A 315 -27.60 -26.14 -37.21
CA GLU A 315 -28.17 -27.48 -37.05
C GLU A 315 -29.70 -27.47 -37.26
N THR A 316 -30.42 -26.40 -36.90
CA THR A 316 -31.84 -26.21 -37.25
C THR A 316 -32.06 -26.21 -38.77
N TRP A 317 -31.24 -25.46 -39.52
CA TRP A 317 -31.31 -25.44 -40.98
C TRP A 317 -31.01 -26.81 -41.59
N LEU A 318 -29.98 -27.50 -41.10
CA LEU A 318 -29.61 -28.84 -41.60
C LEU A 318 -30.70 -29.87 -41.32
N ILE A 319 -31.37 -29.80 -40.16
CA ILE A 319 -32.56 -30.62 -39.88
C ILE A 319 -33.67 -30.29 -40.88
N TYR A 320 -34.02 -29.02 -41.08
CA TYR A 320 -35.07 -28.62 -42.02
C TYR A 320 -34.76 -29.10 -43.45
N LYS A 321 -33.54 -28.88 -43.93
CA LYS A 321 -33.07 -29.33 -45.25
C LYS A 321 -33.22 -30.84 -45.43
N HIS A 322 -32.76 -31.64 -44.48
CA HIS A 322 -32.81 -33.10 -44.57
C HIS A 322 -34.19 -33.71 -44.33
N THR A 323 -35.15 -32.92 -43.81
CA THR A 323 -36.51 -33.40 -43.51
C THR A 323 -37.56 -32.89 -44.51
N LYS A 324 -37.36 -31.70 -45.10
CA LYS A 324 -38.36 -31.02 -45.95
C LYS A 324 -37.92 -30.69 -47.37
N LEU A 325 -36.62 -30.45 -47.61
CA LEU A 325 -36.12 -30.00 -48.94
C LEU A 325 -35.60 -31.14 -49.82
N LEU A 326 -35.27 -32.30 -49.26
CA LEU A 326 -34.75 -33.43 -50.03
C LEU A 326 -35.86 -34.43 -50.40
N LYS A 327 -35.83 -34.90 -51.65
CA LYS A 327 -36.80 -35.87 -52.21
C LYS A 327 -36.79 -37.24 -51.50
N LYS A 328 -35.65 -37.63 -50.90
CA LYS A 328 -35.50 -38.83 -50.06
C LYS A 328 -34.96 -38.44 -48.68
N ILE A 329 -35.66 -38.86 -47.63
CA ILE A 329 -35.31 -38.56 -46.24
C ILE A 329 -34.29 -39.58 -45.73
N ASP A 330 -33.15 -39.10 -45.22
CA ASP A 330 -32.11 -39.93 -44.60
C ASP A 330 -32.20 -39.82 -43.07
N HIS A 331 -32.88 -40.79 -42.44
CA HIS A 331 -33.11 -40.81 -40.99
C HIS A 331 -31.82 -40.88 -40.15
N ALA A 332 -30.71 -41.40 -40.69
CA ALA A 332 -29.44 -41.44 -39.96
C ALA A 332 -28.81 -40.04 -39.86
N LYS A 333 -28.81 -39.28 -40.95
CA LYS A 333 -28.33 -37.88 -40.96
C LYS A 333 -29.22 -36.95 -40.12
N VAL A 334 -30.53 -37.11 -40.18
CA VAL A 334 -31.46 -36.33 -39.35
C VAL A 334 -31.18 -36.56 -37.87
N ARG A 335 -31.04 -37.82 -37.40
CA ARG A 335 -30.70 -38.12 -35.99
C ARG A 335 -29.35 -37.54 -35.57
N LYS A 336 -28.36 -37.49 -36.48
CA LYS A 336 -27.06 -36.87 -36.22
C LYS A 336 -27.19 -35.36 -36.00
N HIS A 337 -27.93 -34.66 -36.87
CA HIS A 337 -28.17 -33.21 -36.74
C HIS A 337 -29.06 -32.87 -35.54
N GLN A 338 -30.06 -33.70 -35.21
CA GLN A 338 -30.88 -33.54 -34.01
C GLN A 338 -30.05 -33.64 -32.72
N ARG A 339 -29.12 -34.60 -32.63
CA ARG A 339 -28.21 -34.70 -31.48
C ARG A 339 -27.32 -33.46 -31.35
N LYS A 340 -26.75 -32.97 -32.45
CA LYS A 340 -25.93 -31.76 -32.47
C LYS A 340 -26.73 -30.49 -32.14
N PHE A 341 -27.96 -30.40 -32.63
CA PHE A 341 -28.88 -29.31 -32.29
C PHE A 341 -29.18 -29.30 -30.79
N LEU A 342 -29.53 -30.45 -30.21
CA LEU A 342 -29.79 -30.56 -28.77
C LEU A 342 -28.55 -30.17 -27.95
N GLN A 343 -27.36 -30.65 -28.34
CA GLN A 343 -26.09 -30.24 -27.74
C GLN A 343 -25.86 -28.73 -27.83
N ALA A 344 -26.09 -28.11 -28.99
CA ALA A 344 -25.93 -26.67 -29.18
C ALA A 344 -26.92 -25.85 -28.33
N ILE A 345 -28.17 -26.32 -28.18
CA ILE A 345 -29.17 -25.70 -27.30
C ILE A 345 -28.74 -25.80 -25.83
N HIS A 346 -28.25 -26.96 -25.38
CA HIS A 346 -27.74 -27.11 -24.01
C HIS A 346 -26.54 -26.22 -23.75
N GLN A 347 -25.59 -26.15 -24.68
CA GLN A 347 -24.43 -25.26 -24.59
C GLN A 347 -24.86 -23.78 -24.54
N LEU A 348 -25.81 -23.36 -25.39
CA LEU A 348 -26.31 -21.99 -25.37
C LEU A 348 -26.96 -21.65 -24.01
N ARG A 349 -27.76 -22.57 -23.46
CA ARG A 349 -28.39 -22.40 -22.14
C ARG A 349 -27.36 -22.33 -21.02
N SER A 350 -26.33 -23.19 -21.03
CA SER A 350 -25.29 -23.19 -19.99
C SER A 350 -24.48 -21.89 -20.02
N VAL A 351 -24.03 -21.46 -21.20
CA VAL A 351 -23.26 -20.21 -21.37
C VAL A 351 -24.12 -18.99 -20.99
N LYS A 352 -25.42 -18.98 -21.34
CA LYS A 352 -26.35 -17.90 -20.93
C LYS A 352 -26.56 -17.87 -19.42
N MET A 353 -26.60 -19.02 -18.74
CA MET A 353 -26.66 -19.05 -17.27
C MET A 353 -25.36 -18.55 -16.64
N GLU A 354 -24.19 -18.88 -17.19
CA GLU A 354 -22.90 -18.32 -16.73
C GLU A 354 -22.86 -16.80 -16.90
N GLN A 355 -23.35 -16.26 -18.02
CA GLN A 355 -23.38 -14.82 -18.26
C GLN A 355 -24.26 -14.10 -17.23
N ARG A 356 -25.42 -14.67 -16.88
CA ARG A 356 -26.29 -14.13 -15.83
C ARG A 356 -25.58 -14.07 -14.49
N LYS A 357 -24.90 -15.16 -14.08
CA LYS A 357 -24.13 -15.20 -12.84
C LYS A 357 -23.07 -14.10 -12.78
N LEU A 358 -22.38 -13.82 -13.88
CA LEU A 358 -21.41 -12.73 -13.94
C LEU A 358 -22.05 -11.35 -13.84
N SER A 359 -23.18 -11.15 -14.53
CA SER A 359 -23.93 -9.90 -14.43
C SER A 359 -24.41 -9.66 -12.99
N ASP A 360 -24.89 -10.69 -12.31
CA ASP A 360 -25.35 -10.60 -10.92
C ASP A 360 -24.17 -10.28 -9.96
N GLN A 361 -22.99 -10.85 -10.21
CA GLN A 361 -21.77 -10.51 -9.47
C GLN A 361 -21.31 -9.06 -9.71
N ALA A 362 -21.48 -8.53 -10.93
CA ALA A 362 -21.20 -7.14 -11.24
C ALA A 362 -22.20 -6.20 -10.55
N ASN A 363 -23.49 -6.55 -10.59
CA ASN A 363 -24.57 -5.78 -9.96
C ASN A 363 -24.40 -5.75 -8.43
N THR A 364 -24.06 -6.86 -7.79
CA THR A 364 -23.79 -6.89 -6.34
C THR A 364 -22.58 -6.05 -5.94
N LEU A 365 -21.53 -5.96 -6.77
CA LEU A 365 -20.39 -5.07 -6.50
C LEU A 365 -20.77 -3.59 -6.62
N VAL A 366 -21.60 -3.25 -7.61
CA VAL A 366 -22.17 -1.91 -7.78
C VAL A 366 -23.14 -1.57 -6.65
N ASP A 367 -23.91 -2.55 -6.19
CA ASP A 367 -24.83 -2.38 -5.07
C ASP A 367 -24.07 -2.30 -3.74
N LEU A 368 -22.92 -2.94 -3.58
CA LEU A 368 -21.99 -2.71 -2.46
C LEU A 368 -21.38 -1.31 -2.49
N SER A 369 -21.06 -0.76 -3.66
CA SER A 369 -20.63 0.65 -3.73
C SER A 369 -21.79 1.63 -3.48
N LYS A 370 -23.04 1.23 -3.77
CA LYS A 370 -24.24 1.97 -3.36
C LYS A 370 -24.62 1.76 -1.88
N ALA A 371 -24.26 0.62 -1.30
CA ALA A 371 -24.54 0.21 0.09
C ALA A 371 -23.41 0.50 1.08
N SER A 372 -22.29 1.08 0.61
CA SER A 372 -21.41 1.90 1.45
C SER A 372 -22.31 2.84 2.27
N PRO A 373 -22.04 3.04 3.59
CA PRO A 373 -23.01 3.61 4.54
C PRO A 373 -23.71 4.79 3.89
N LEU A 374 -25.04 4.86 3.98
CA LEU A 374 -25.93 5.79 3.27
C LEU A 374 -25.28 7.17 3.01
N TRP A 375 -24.58 7.72 3.99
CA TRP A 375 -23.75 8.91 3.88
C TRP A 375 -22.71 8.89 2.75
N LEU A 376 -21.85 7.87 2.59
CA LEU A 376 -20.82 7.83 1.54
C LEU A 376 -21.40 7.73 0.12
N SER A 377 -22.45 6.93 -0.07
CA SER A 377 -23.13 6.84 -1.37
C SER A 377 -23.96 8.10 -1.65
N GLN A 378 -24.52 8.73 -0.61
CA GLN A 378 -25.17 10.03 -0.71
C GLN A 378 -24.18 11.14 -1.00
N THR A 379 -22.97 11.16 -0.42
CA THR A 379 -21.93 12.15 -0.74
C THR A 379 -21.42 11.98 -2.16
N THR A 380 -21.21 10.75 -2.63
CA THR A 380 -20.74 10.49 -4.01
C THR A 380 -21.82 10.83 -5.04
N ARG A 381 -23.08 10.51 -4.75
CA ARG A 381 -24.21 10.88 -5.60
C ARG A 381 -24.44 12.40 -5.58
N MET A 382 -24.32 13.03 -4.41
CA MET A 382 -24.40 14.49 -4.27
C MET A 382 -23.24 15.17 -5.00
N GLN A 383 -22.03 14.60 -4.99
CA GLN A 383 -20.92 15.11 -5.80
C GLN A 383 -21.20 14.99 -7.29
N ASN A 384 -21.65 13.84 -7.79
CA ASN A 384 -21.98 13.69 -9.21
C ASN A 384 -23.14 14.62 -9.64
N VAL A 385 -24.20 14.72 -8.82
CA VAL A 385 -25.31 15.64 -9.07
C VAL A 385 -24.84 17.09 -8.99
N MET A 386 -23.93 17.43 -8.06
CA MET A 386 -23.34 18.77 -7.98
C MET A 386 -22.48 19.06 -9.21
N TYR A 387 -21.69 18.10 -9.69
CA TYR A 387 -20.92 18.24 -10.92
C TYR A 387 -21.83 18.47 -12.12
N ASP A 388 -22.87 17.65 -12.30
CA ASP A 388 -23.85 17.81 -13.38
C ASP A 388 -24.58 19.16 -13.29
N LEU A 389 -24.96 19.58 -12.08
CA LEU A 389 -25.62 20.87 -11.84
C LEU A 389 -24.67 22.05 -12.10
N ILE A 390 -23.39 21.94 -11.72
CA ILE A 390 -22.38 22.96 -12.01
C ILE A 390 -22.15 23.07 -13.52
N THR A 391 -22.08 21.96 -14.24
CA THR A 391 -21.98 22.00 -15.71
C THR A 391 -23.23 22.62 -16.34
N GLU A 392 -24.43 22.26 -15.89
CA GLU A 392 -25.67 22.88 -16.42
C GLU A 392 -25.74 24.39 -16.08
N LEU A 393 -25.29 24.80 -14.89
CA LEU A 393 -25.19 26.21 -14.51
C LEU A 393 -24.15 26.96 -15.36
N ASN A 394 -23.02 26.32 -15.66
CA ASN A 394 -21.98 26.91 -16.50
C ASN A 394 -22.47 27.09 -17.94
N ASP A 395 -23.17 26.10 -18.50
CA ASP A 395 -23.79 26.18 -19.83
C ASP A 395 -24.83 27.32 -19.87
N ARG A 396 -25.68 27.44 -18.84
CA ARG A 396 -26.62 28.56 -18.73
C ARG A 396 -25.94 29.91 -18.56
N SER A 397 -24.82 29.97 -17.83
CA SER A 397 -24.03 31.19 -17.66
C SER A 397 -23.44 31.65 -19.00
N GLU A 398 -22.91 30.71 -19.79
CA GLU A 398 -22.42 30.98 -21.14
C GLU A 398 -23.52 31.52 -22.06
N ASP A 399 -24.72 30.94 -22.00
CA ASP A 399 -25.85 31.40 -22.81
C ASP A 399 -26.33 32.79 -22.37
N LEU A 400 -26.31 33.09 -21.07
CA LEU A 400 -26.61 34.43 -20.56
C LEU A 400 -25.55 35.46 -21.01
N GLU A 401 -24.27 35.13 -20.98
CA GLU A 401 -23.20 36.00 -21.50
C GLU A 401 -23.35 36.27 -23.02
N LYS A 402 -23.75 35.25 -23.80
CA LYS A 402 -24.08 35.42 -25.22
C LYS A 402 -25.28 36.34 -25.44
N GLN A 403 -26.31 36.24 -24.59
CA GLN A 403 -27.45 37.17 -24.66
C GLN A 403 -27.08 38.60 -24.27
N ILE A 404 -26.24 38.78 -23.24
CA ILE A 404 -25.77 40.09 -22.78
C ILE A 404 -24.91 40.75 -23.86
N SER A 405 -23.96 40.04 -24.45
CA SER A 405 -23.14 40.55 -25.57
C SER A 405 -24.00 40.85 -26.82
N GLY A 406 -25.03 40.04 -27.07
CA GLY A 406 -26.03 40.33 -28.11
C GLY A 406 -26.86 41.59 -27.84
N LEU A 407 -27.17 41.89 -26.57
CA LEU A 407 -27.85 43.13 -26.18
C LEU A 407 -26.91 44.34 -26.25
N GLU A 408 -25.67 44.18 -25.81
CA GLU A 408 -24.64 45.23 -25.87
C GLU A 408 -24.38 45.68 -27.30
N SER A 409 -24.19 44.73 -28.23
CA SER A 409 -24.02 45.04 -29.66
C SER A 409 -25.25 45.74 -30.28
N LYS A 410 -26.47 45.35 -29.91
CA LYS A 410 -27.70 46.05 -30.33
C LYS A 410 -27.76 47.47 -29.77
N LEU A 411 -27.33 47.66 -28.53
CA LEU A 411 -27.30 48.96 -27.87
C LEU A 411 -26.26 49.89 -28.52
N GLU A 412 -25.09 49.35 -28.89
CA GLU A 412 -24.08 50.06 -29.66
C GLU A 412 -24.60 50.46 -31.05
N GLN A 413 -25.28 49.56 -31.76
CA GLN A 413 -25.91 49.88 -33.05
C GLN A 413 -26.97 50.98 -32.92
N LEU A 414 -27.76 50.96 -31.85
CA LEU A 414 -28.79 51.95 -31.59
C LEU A 414 -28.16 53.31 -31.23
N SER A 415 -27.09 53.31 -30.43
CA SER A 415 -26.27 54.49 -30.13
C SER A 415 -25.65 55.08 -31.40
N ALA A 416 -25.05 54.26 -32.27
CA ALA A 416 -24.48 54.69 -33.54
C ALA A 416 -25.56 55.27 -34.50
N SER A 417 -26.74 54.66 -34.53
CA SER A 417 -27.88 55.16 -35.30
C SER A 417 -28.39 56.50 -34.76
N PHE A 418 -28.42 56.66 -33.43
CA PHE A 418 -28.83 57.91 -32.79
C PHE A 418 -27.81 59.04 -33.02
N ASN A 419 -26.51 58.73 -33.01
CA ASN A 419 -25.44 59.68 -33.29
C ASN A 419 -25.37 60.12 -34.76
N SER A 420 -25.82 59.28 -35.70
CA SER A 420 -25.84 59.61 -37.14
C SER A 420 -27.11 60.34 -37.58
N LEU A 421 -28.17 60.30 -36.78
CA LEU A 421 -29.48 60.94 -37.04
C LEU A 421 -29.42 62.47 -37.22
N PRO A 422 -28.67 63.23 -36.39
CA PRO A 422 -28.50 64.67 -36.58
C PRO A 422 -27.81 65.02 -37.91
N LEU A 423 -26.85 64.18 -38.34
CA LEU A 423 -26.11 64.39 -39.59
C LEU A 423 -27.00 64.16 -40.81
N LEU A 424 -27.80 63.09 -40.78
CA LEU A 424 -28.80 62.79 -41.81
C LEU A 424 -29.92 63.85 -41.87
N MET A 425 -30.37 64.37 -40.73
CA MET A 425 -31.31 65.49 -40.68
C MET A 425 -30.72 66.76 -41.28
N ALA A 426 -29.44 67.06 -41.02
CA ALA A 426 -28.75 68.21 -41.60
C ALA A 426 -28.60 68.10 -43.12
N ASP A 427 -28.28 66.90 -43.63
CA ASP A 427 -28.17 66.64 -45.07
C ASP A 427 -29.52 66.69 -45.78
N MET A 428 -30.59 66.17 -45.16
CA MET A 428 -31.96 66.30 -45.69
C MET A 428 -32.43 67.75 -45.73
N LEU A 429 -32.13 68.54 -44.68
CA LEU A 429 -32.39 69.99 -44.67
C LEU A 429 -31.62 70.70 -45.79
N ARG A 430 -30.33 70.37 -45.98
CA ARG A 430 -29.51 70.91 -47.08
C ARG A 430 -30.06 70.55 -48.45
N GLN A 431 -30.46 69.29 -48.67
CA GLN A 431 -31.06 68.86 -49.93
C GLN A 431 -32.40 69.55 -50.19
N GLN A 432 -33.23 69.72 -49.16
CA GLN A 432 -34.49 70.42 -49.30
C GLN A 432 -34.28 71.91 -49.61
N GLN A 433 -33.29 72.53 -48.98
CA GLN A 433 -32.88 73.91 -49.25
C GLN A 433 -32.33 74.08 -50.67
N GLN A 434 -31.51 73.13 -51.15
CA GLN A 434 -31.01 73.11 -52.53
C GLN A 434 -32.13 72.90 -53.56
N ARG A 435 -33.07 71.98 -53.30
CA ARG A 435 -34.24 71.77 -54.19
C ARG A 435 -35.14 72.99 -54.26
N LEU A 436 -35.31 73.69 -53.15
CA LEU A 436 -36.08 74.94 -53.12
C LEU A 436 -35.36 76.03 -53.90
N LEU A 437 -34.03 76.08 -53.82
CA LEU A 437 -33.19 77.03 -54.56
C LEU A 437 -33.17 76.74 -56.07
N THR A 438 -33.14 75.46 -56.48
CA THR A 438 -33.28 75.08 -57.91
C THR A 438 -34.68 75.35 -58.44
N ALA A 439 -35.74 75.10 -57.65
CA ALA A 439 -37.11 75.42 -58.04
C ALA A 439 -37.33 76.94 -58.18
N VAL A 440 -36.70 77.75 -57.32
CA VAL A 440 -36.72 79.22 -57.42
C VAL A 440 -35.92 79.71 -58.64
N LEU A 441 -34.83 79.03 -59.01
CA LEU A 441 -34.07 79.32 -60.23
C LEU A 441 -34.84 78.92 -61.50
N GLU A 442 -35.55 77.79 -61.51
CA GLU A 442 -36.44 77.39 -62.62
C GLU A 442 -37.65 78.33 -62.78
N ALA A 443 -38.19 78.87 -61.69
CA ALA A 443 -39.30 79.82 -61.72
C ALA A 443 -38.92 81.21 -62.30
N ARG A 444 -37.63 81.50 -62.52
CA ARG A 444 -37.11 82.80 -62.98
C ARG A 444 -36.61 82.82 -64.43
N GLY A 445 -37.11 81.90 -65.26
CA GLY A 445 -36.66 81.56 -66.62
C GLY A 445 -36.00 82.63 -67.51
N VAL A 446 -34.89 82.21 -68.15
CA VAL A 446 -34.34 82.72 -69.43
C VAL A 446 -33.70 81.52 -70.15
N GLY A 447 -34.00 81.32 -71.44
CA GLY A 447 -33.75 80.06 -72.18
C GLY A 447 -32.60 80.03 -73.21
N VAL A 448 -32.88 79.26 -74.29
CA VAL A 448 -32.19 79.10 -75.61
C VAL A 448 -31.04 78.01 -75.63
N PRO A 449 -30.70 77.35 -76.77
CA PRO A 449 -31.00 75.94 -77.08
C PRO A 449 -29.79 75.09 -77.60
N VAL A 450 -30.08 73.94 -78.25
CA VAL A 450 -29.26 73.16 -79.23
C VAL A 450 -28.49 71.92 -78.72
N GLY A 451 -28.72 70.77 -79.39
CA GLY A 451 -27.72 69.70 -79.59
C GLY A 451 -28.20 68.25 -79.42
N THR A 452 -28.59 67.57 -80.50
CA THR A 452 -28.63 66.10 -80.63
C THR A 452 -27.35 65.59 -81.33
N PRO A 453 -27.04 64.28 -81.49
CA PRO A 453 -27.49 63.04 -80.84
C PRO A 453 -26.32 62.11 -80.40
N GLN A 454 -26.59 60.95 -79.73
CA GLN A 454 -26.10 59.59 -80.07
C GLN A 454 -26.07 58.61 -78.87
N THR A 455 -26.56 57.40 -79.12
CA THR A 455 -26.45 56.12 -78.37
C THR A 455 -25.11 55.41 -78.71
N PRO A 456 -24.82 54.16 -78.30
CA PRO A 456 -24.72 53.50 -76.97
C PRO A 456 -23.36 52.73 -76.80
N LEU A 457 -23.27 51.85 -75.78
CA LEU A 457 -22.39 50.65 -75.62
C LEU A 457 -21.19 50.69 -74.63
N SER A 458 -21.30 49.80 -73.64
CA SER A 458 -20.37 48.70 -73.30
C SER A 458 -18.88 49.00 -73.08
N GLU A 459 -18.40 48.74 -71.86
CA GLU A 459 -17.27 47.82 -71.61
C GLU A 459 -17.08 47.62 -70.09
N SER A 460 -17.44 46.43 -69.61
CA SER A 460 -16.64 45.69 -68.63
C SER A 460 -15.67 44.79 -69.44
N PRO A 461 -14.61 44.14 -68.90
CA PRO A 461 -14.40 43.74 -67.50
C PRO A 461 -12.89 43.69 -67.09
N ILE A 462 -12.62 42.83 -66.11
CA ILE A 462 -11.33 42.29 -65.64
C ILE A 462 -10.78 43.09 -64.44
N GLY A 463 -10.78 42.58 -63.21
CA GLY A 463 -10.92 41.21 -62.74
C GLY A 463 -9.60 40.69 -62.16
N VAL A 464 -9.75 39.52 -61.54
CA VAL A 464 -8.73 38.63 -61.01
C VAL A 464 -8.41 38.85 -59.52
N SER A 465 -9.06 38.11 -58.61
CA SER A 465 -8.80 36.71 -58.17
C SER A 465 -7.53 36.62 -57.31
N SER A 466 -7.37 35.74 -56.31
CA SER A 466 -7.97 34.43 -56.02
C SER A 466 -7.57 34.07 -54.58
N THR A 467 -8.45 33.49 -53.74
CA THR A 467 -8.52 32.05 -53.37
C THR A 467 -7.23 31.49 -52.73
N SER A 468 -7.21 30.61 -51.72
CA SER A 468 -8.15 29.58 -51.29
C SER A 468 -7.59 28.90 -50.01
N PHE A 469 -8.51 28.37 -49.20
CA PHE A 469 -8.42 27.25 -48.22
C PHE A 469 -7.55 26.04 -48.68
N PRO A 470 -7.56 24.89 -47.97
CA PRO A 470 -7.19 24.52 -46.60
C PRO A 470 -6.14 23.37 -46.61
N THR A 471 -5.71 22.79 -45.47
CA THR A 471 -5.38 21.34 -45.42
C THR A 471 -5.15 20.77 -43.99
N PRO A 472 -5.28 19.44 -43.80
CA PRO A 472 -5.46 18.72 -42.53
C PRO A 472 -4.35 17.68 -42.22
N TYR A 473 -4.64 16.73 -41.30
CA TYR A 473 -4.02 15.42 -40.95
C TYR A 473 -3.39 15.33 -39.53
N THR A 474 -4.00 14.61 -38.57
CA THR A 474 -3.73 13.20 -38.10
C THR A 474 -2.29 12.97 -37.60
N SER A 475 -1.92 12.21 -36.56
CA SER A 475 -2.53 11.29 -35.59
C SER A 475 -1.43 10.82 -34.61
N SER A 476 -1.82 10.34 -33.41
CA SER A 476 -1.17 9.30 -32.57
C SER A 476 0.31 9.43 -32.12
N SER A 477 0.56 9.34 -30.81
CA SER A 477 1.20 8.18 -30.13
C SER A 477 1.81 8.53 -28.75
N SER A 478 1.53 7.64 -27.78
CA SER A 478 2.44 7.18 -26.72
C SER A 478 3.19 8.18 -25.81
N CYS A 479 2.72 8.31 -24.56
CA CYS A 479 3.48 7.96 -23.34
C CYS A 479 2.58 8.03 -22.10
#